data_AF-A0A3D2W5Y6-F1
#
_entry.id   AF-A0A3D2W5Y6-F1
#
_cell.length_a   1.000
_cell.length_b   1.000
_cell.length_c   1.000
_cell.angle_alpha   90.00
_cell.angle_beta   90.00
_cell.angle_gamma   90.00
#
_symmetry.space_group_name_H-M   'P 1'
#
loop_
_entity.id
_entity.type
_entity.pdbx_description
1 polymer ?
#
loop_
_entity_poly.entity_id
_entity_poly.type
_entity_poly.pdbx_seq_one_letter_code
_entity_poly.pdbx_strand_id
1 'polypeptide(L)' 'MPRARKDGKYINLKIDKKIYERFEKYCTDSARTKTAALERMISAYLDQYDKHSRNRGSVYD' A
#
# COMPACT_ATOMS: atom_id res chain seq x y z
N MET A 1 -8.16 0.74 -28.20
CA MET A 1 -9.06 -0.09 -27.35
C MET A 1 -9.44 0.72 -26.12
N PRO A 2 -10.71 0.73 -25.69
CA PRO A 2 -11.06 1.29 -24.39
C PRO A 2 -10.31 0.49 -23.31
N ARG A 3 -9.43 1.14 -22.56
CA ARG A 3 -8.82 0.50 -21.38
C ARG A 3 -9.95 0.21 -20.40
N ALA A 4 -10.13 -1.06 -20.03
CA ALA A 4 -10.98 -1.42 -18.91
C ALA A 4 -10.60 -0.53 -17.72
N ARG A 5 -11.59 0.20 -17.19
CA ARG A 5 -11.35 1.02 -15.99
C ARG A 5 -10.97 0.07 -14.88
N LYS A 6 -9.84 0.34 -14.21
CA LYS A 6 -9.44 -0.39 -13.01
C LYS A 6 -10.57 -0.24 -11.98
N ASP A 7 -11.13 -1.35 -11.50
CA ASP A 7 -12.05 -1.32 -10.37
C ASP A 7 -11.25 -0.91 -9.13
N GLY A 8 -11.44 0.33 -8.70
CA GLY A 8 -10.62 0.99 -7.70
C GLY A 8 -11.45 1.92 -6.83
N LYS A 9 -11.06 2.03 -5.57
CA LYS A 9 -11.70 2.93 -4.59
C LYS A 9 -10.76 4.06 -4.22
N TYR A 10 -11.32 5.26 -4.06
CA TYR A 10 -10.56 6.39 -3.53
C TYR A 10 -10.30 6.20 -2.03
N ILE A 11 -9.08 6.53 -1.61
CA ILE A 11 -8.67 6.54 -0.21
C ILE A 11 -8.45 7.99 0.19
N ASN A 12 -9.28 8.52 1.10
CA ASN A 12 -9.12 9.85 1.66
C ASN A 12 -8.70 9.72 3.14
N LEU A 13 -7.46 10.07 3.46
CA LEU A 13 -6.88 9.97 4.79
C LEU A 13 -6.15 11.25 5.14
N LYS A 14 -6.28 11.68 6.40
CA LYS A 14 -5.45 12.74 6.96
C LYS A 14 -4.19 12.12 7.54
N ILE A 15 -3.06 12.34 6.89
CA ILE A 15 -1.74 11.81 7.27
C ILE A 15 -0.87 12.96 7.79
N ASP A 16 0.05 12.65 8.70
CA ASP A 16 1.05 13.61 9.16
C ASP A 16 1.85 14.21 7.98
N LYS A 17 2.09 15.52 8.04
CA LYS A 17 2.75 16.28 6.96
C LYS A 17 4.15 15.73 6.64
N LYS A 18 4.96 15.42 7.66
CA LYS A 18 6.33 14.94 7.47
C LYS A 18 6.34 13.55 6.83
N ILE A 19 5.38 12.71 7.19
CA ILE A 19 5.20 11.39 6.55
C ILE A 19 4.84 11.56 5.08
N TYR A 20 3.90 12.45 4.77
CA TYR A 20 3.47 12.70 3.41
C TYR A 20 4.60 13.27 2.53
N GLU A 21 5.38 14.24 3.02
CA GLU A 21 6.54 14.78 2.30
C GLU A 21 7.60 13.71 2.02
N ARG A 22 7.86 12.83 2.99
CA ARG A 22 8.76 11.68 2.79
C ARG A 22 8.25 10.72 1.73
N PHE A 23 6.93 10.48 1.72
CA PHE A 23 6.28 9.65 0.71
C PHE A 23 6.36 10.29 -0.69
N GLU A 24 6.15 11.60 -0.81
CA GLU A 24 6.29 12.31 -2.09
C GLU A 24 7.73 12.22 -2.62
N LYS A 25 8.73 12.42 -1.76
CA LYS A 25 10.13 12.24 -2.16
C LYS A 25 10.41 10.83 -2.67
N TYR A 26 9.93 9.80 -1.97
CA TYR A 26 10.04 8.41 -2.43
C TYR A 26 9.38 8.18 -3.79
N CYS A 27 8.21 8.77 -4.06
CA CYS A 27 7.55 8.63 -5.36
C CYS A 27 8.39 9.26 -6.49
N THR A 28 8.97 10.44 -6.23
CA THR A 28 9.87 11.13 -7.16
C THR A 28 11.13 10.30 -7.43
N ASP A 29 11.81 9.84 -6.38
CA ASP A 29 13.06 9.07 -6.50
C ASP A 29 12.84 7.71 -7.19
N SER A 30 11.67 7.09 -7.01
CA SER A 30 11.32 5.80 -7.62
C SER A 30 10.67 5.89 -8.99
N ALA A 31 10.50 7.09 -9.55
CA ALA A 31 9.80 7.36 -10.81
C ALA A 31 8.42 6.68 -10.89
N ARG A 32 7.65 6.72 -9.79
CA ARG A 32 6.32 6.10 -9.69
C ARG A 32 5.26 7.11 -9.31
N THR A 33 4.04 6.85 -9.77
CA THR A 33 2.88 7.62 -9.30
C THR A 33 2.60 7.31 -7.83
N LYS A 34 2.07 8.30 -7.10
CA LYS A 34 1.66 8.13 -5.69
C LYS A 34 0.75 6.92 -5.51
N THR A 35 -0.22 6.73 -6.40
CA THR A 35 -1.12 5.57 -6.36
C THR A 35 -0.37 4.26 -6.46
N ALA A 36 0.53 4.09 -7.44
CA ALA A 36 1.28 2.83 -7.62
C ALA A 36 2.26 2.58 -6.46
N ALA A 37 2.90 3.63 -5.96
CA ALA A 37 3.78 3.55 -4.79
C ALA A 37 3.01 3.12 -3.53
N LEU A 38 1.86 3.74 -3.28
CA LEU A 38 1.01 3.46 -2.12
C LEU A 38 0.43 2.04 -2.19
N GLU A 39 -0.12 1.62 -3.33
CA GLU A 39 -0.64 0.26 -3.54
C GLU A 39 0.44 -0.79 -3.24
N ARG A 40 1.68 -0.58 -3.72
CA ARG A 40 2.79 -1.49 -3.46
C ARG A 40 3.16 -1.56 -1.97
N MET A 41 3.21 -0.42 -1.29
CA MET A 41 3.53 -0.36 0.14
C MET A 41 2.45 -1.05 0.98
N ILE A 42 1.17 -0.77 0.70
CA ILE A 42 0.04 -1.41 1.38
C ILE A 42 0.04 -2.91 1.14
N SER A 43 0.19 -3.36 -0.11
CA SER A 43 0.25 -4.80 -0.43
C SER A 43 1.37 -5.50 0.32
N ALA A 44 2.59 -4.96 0.28
CA ALA A 44 3.73 -5.56 0.97
C ALA A 44 3.52 -5.65 2.49
N TYR A 45 2.90 -4.65 3.10
CA TYR A 45 2.58 -4.67 4.53
C TYR A 45 1.49 -5.71 4.84
N LEU A 46 0.41 -5.75 4.06
CA LEU A 46 -0.67 -6.72 4.26
C LEU A 46 -0.19 -8.16 4.03
N ASP A 47 0.65 -8.40 3.02
CA ASP A 47 1.25 -9.71 2.77
C ASP A 47 2.10 -10.20 3.95
N GLN A 48 2.83 -9.29 4.60
CA GLN A 48 3.59 -9.60 5.82
C GLN A 48 2.66 -9.83 7.01
N TYR A 49 1.65 -8.99 7.18
CA TYR A 49 0.64 -9.14 8.24
C TYR A 49 -0.06 -10.50 8.13
N ASP A 50 -0.45 -10.91 6.94
CA ASP A 50 -1.10 -12.20 6.67
C ASP A 50 -0.19 -13.39 6.93
N LYS A 51 1.11 -13.28 6.60
CA LYS A 51 2.10 -14.31 6.94
C LYS A 51 2.25 -14.46 8.46
N HIS A 52 2.28 -13.34 9.18
CA HIS A 52 2.40 -13.36 10.64
C HIS A 52 1.11 -13.77 11.36
N SER A 53 -0.06 -13.47 10.80
CA SER A 53 -1.35 -13.88 11.38
C SER A 53 -1.60 -15.37 11.19
N ARG A 54 -1.25 -15.95 10.02
CA ARG A 54 -1.29 -17.40 9.78
C ARG A 54 -0.35 -18.18 10.72
N ASN A 55 0.83 -17.65 11.00
CA ASN A 55 1.77 -18.27 11.96
C ASN A 55 1.34 -18.14 13.44
N ARG A 56 0.35 -17.29 13.77
CA ARG A 56 -0.25 -17.25 15.12
C ARG A 56 -1.47 -18.17 15.28
N GLY A 57 -1.88 -18.87 14.22
CA GLY A 57 -3.06 -19.75 14.21
C GLY A 57 -2.78 -21.23 14.50
N SER A 58 -1.56 -21.65 14.86
CA SER A 58 -1.22 -23.06 15.14
C SER A 58 -0.71 -23.24 16.57
N VAL A 59 -1.50 -22.80 17.56
CA VAL A 59 -1.34 -23.23 18.96
C VAL A 59 -2.62 -23.87 19.50
N TYR A 60 -3.69 -23.95 18.70
CA TYR A 60 -4.90 -24.70 19.04
C TYR A 60 -5.52 -25.28 17.76
N ASP A 61 -4.93 -26.34 17.23
CA ASP A 61 -5.63 -27.45 16.55
C ASP A 61 -4.74 -28.69 16.62
#